data_AF-A0A358APJ8-F1
#
_entry.id   AF-A0A358APJ8-F1
#
_cell.length_a   1.000
_cell.length_b   1.000
_cell.length_c   1.000
_cell.angle_alpha   90.00
_cell.angle_beta   90.00
_cell.angle_gamma   90.00
#
_symmetry.space_group_name_H-M   'P 1'
#
loop_
_entity.id
_entity.type
_entity.pdbx_description
1 polymer ?
#
loop_
_entity_poly.entity_id
_entity_poly.type
_entity_poly.pdbx_seq_one_letter_code
_entity_poly.pdbx_strand_id
1 'polypeptide(L)'
;MFTSWLKKIGIILIELAVIAGLLLYVYQKKGLESPSQIIPALQELVSETKTQLEIEKKTNPFPELQNPVSREFNWEYKGAKYKLTETLYQSVYEYYKTAPKMFSYTGELKQNWQEEYYGMFLTRDENDKSIASLAAKLQELGLKHKLSDDQIVDLTLAFVQAIVYDDAKAKNILAQTNSETILYPYETLFEQAGVCSDKSLLAVALLREMGYGTAIFAYEQDNHMAIGIACPKDSSTYGSGYCYAETTSVGNKIGIIPSFDSASNKAVGADELTALDSQQAQQAVLQQLTLVTIYQKTSGRQYLGIIETKKIIAEIDSLKKSIATLLPQLQAQKKTIAKEEKKLGDMKKELDAFQNDQNVEKYNELVKEYNNYLDNYKKDVKKYNEKVALYNKSVARYNILIKQ
;
A
#
# COMPACT_ATOMS: atom_id res chain seq x y z
N MET A 1 -20.21 39.25 18.35
CA MET A 1 -18.91 39.84 18.76
C MET A 1 -18.63 39.78 20.27
N PHE A 2 -19.62 39.82 21.17
CA PHE A 2 -19.39 39.82 22.62
C PHE A 2 -18.88 38.49 23.24
N THR A 3 -19.12 37.34 22.61
CA THR A 3 -18.75 36.01 23.15
C THR A 3 -17.28 35.62 22.95
N SER A 4 -16.58 36.25 22.01
CA SER A 4 -15.14 36.03 21.75
C SER A 4 -14.26 36.77 22.77
N TRP A 5 -14.71 37.93 23.25
CA TRP A 5 -13.97 38.78 24.18
C TRP A 5 -13.94 38.21 25.60
N LEU A 6 -15.08 37.69 26.09
CA LEU A 6 -15.18 37.02 27.41
C LEU A 6 -14.36 35.72 27.48
N LYS A 7 -14.26 34.96 26.38
CA LYS A 7 -13.39 33.77 26.31
C LYS A 7 -11.91 34.15 26.37
N LYS A 8 -11.50 35.25 25.70
CA LYS A 8 -10.13 35.75 25.79
C LYS A 8 -9.77 36.24 27.20
N ILE A 9 -10.69 36.94 27.88
CA ILE A 9 -10.47 37.38 29.27
C ILE A 9 -10.41 36.18 30.22
N GLY A 10 -11.27 35.16 30.03
CA GLY A 10 -11.25 33.94 30.82
C GLY A 10 -9.95 33.15 30.69
N ILE A 11 -9.39 33.04 29.48
CA ILE A 11 -8.11 32.38 29.23
C ILE A 11 -6.95 33.17 29.86
N ILE A 12 -6.95 34.50 29.72
CA ILE A 12 -5.92 35.38 30.34
C ILE A 12 -5.95 35.28 31.87
N LEU A 13 -7.14 35.21 32.49
CA LEU A 13 -7.27 35.07 33.94
C LEU A 13 -6.79 33.70 34.45
N ILE A 14 -7.03 32.62 33.69
CA ILE A 14 -6.54 31.28 34.02
C ILE A 14 -5.02 31.23 33.88
N GLU A 15 -4.44 31.79 32.81
CA GLU A 15 -2.99 31.88 32.63
C GLU A 15 -2.33 32.70 33.76
N LEU A 16 -2.91 33.84 34.14
CA LEU A 16 -2.43 34.64 35.26
C LEU A 16 -2.54 33.91 36.61
N ALA A 17 -3.60 33.11 36.82
CA ALA A 17 -3.76 32.31 38.03
C ALA A 17 -2.76 31.15 38.10
N VAL A 18 -2.46 30.50 36.98
CA VAL A 18 -1.43 29.45 36.89
C VAL A 18 -0.04 30.05 37.14
N ILE A 19 0.25 31.21 36.55
CA ILE A 19 1.50 31.94 36.79
C ILE A 19 1.61 32.37 38.25
N ALA A 20 0.54 32.94 38.83
CA ALA A 20 0.51 33.34 40.23
C ALA A 20 0.67 32.15 41.18
N GLY A 21 0.05 31.00 40.88
CA GLY A 21 0.19 29.77 41.65
C GLY A 21 1.60 29.19 41.59
N LEU A 22 2.24 29.20 40.41
CA LEU A 22 3.64 28.82 40.23
C LEU A 22 4.57 29.76 41.01
N LEU A 23 4.35 31.07 40.96
CA LEU A 23 5.13 32.06 41.71
C LEU A 23 5.00 31.86 43.23
N LEU A 24 3.79 31.57 43.72
CA LEU A 24 3.53 31.26 45.13
C LEU A 24 4.21 29.96 45.57
N TYR A 25 4.16 28.92 44.74
CA TYR A 25 4.83 27.65 44.98
C TYR A 25 6.36 27.81 45.06
N VAL A 26 6.95 28.56 44.13
CA VAL A 26 8.40 28.85 44.11
C VAL A 26 8.82 29.65 45.33
N TYR A 27 8.04 30.67 45.70
CA TYR A 27 8.30 31.49 46.88
C TYR A 27 8.23 30.67 48.19
N GLN A 28 7.22 29.81 48.34
CA GLN A 28 7.06 28.97 49.53
C GLN A 28 8.08 27.84 49.64
N LYS A 29 8.50 27.23 48.52
CA LYS A 29 9.35 26.03 48.54
C LYS A 29 10.86 26.33 48.56
N LYS A 30 11.31 27.45 47.96
CA LYS A 30 12.75 27.81 47.90
C LYS A 30 13.14 28.98 48.82
N GLY A 31 12.23 29.54 49.62
CA GLY A 31 12.56 30.53 50.66
C GLY A 31 13.21 31.80 50.10
N LEU A 32 12.69 32.33 49.00
CA LEU A 32 13.29 33.46 48.28
C LEU A 32 13.02 34.79 49.01
N GLU A 33 14.06 35.61 49.21
CA GLU A 33 13.97 36.87 49.98
C GLU A 33 13.71 38.10 49.09
N SER A 34 13.83 37.98 47.76
CA SER A 34 13.66 39.10 46.83
C SER A 34 12.98 38.71 45.50
N PRO A 35 12.13 39.58 44.92
CA PRO A 35 11.52 39.37 43.59
C PRO A 35 12.51 39.11 42.45
N SER A 36 13.76 39.58 42.57
CA SER A 36 14.80 39.37 41.54
C SER A 36 15.27 37.91 41.42
N GLN A 37 15.00 37.07 42.42
CA GLN A 37 15.41 35.66 42.44
C GLN A 37 14.38 34.73 41.77
N ILE A 38 13.19 35.25 41.45
CA ILE A 38 12.08 34.50 40.89
C ILE A 38 12.38 33.99 39.48
N ILE A 39 12.91 34.85 38.60
CA ILE A 39 13.22 34.47 37.21
C ILE A 39 14.32 33.38 37.14
N PRO A 40 15.45 33.51 37.86
CA PRO A 40 16.45 32.44 37.94
C PRO A 40 15.89 31.14 38.53
N ALA A 41 15.08 31.20 39.59
CA ALA A 41 14.49 30.00 40.20
C ALA A 41 13.49 29.29 39.28
N LEU A 42 12.73 30.03 38.47
CA LEU A 42 11.85 29.47 37.44
C LEU A 42 12.66 28.81 36.31
N GLN A 43 13.77 29.42 35.88
CA GLN A 43 14.66 28.81 34.89
C GLN A 43 15.30 27.52 35.41
N GLU A 44 15.71 27.51 36.68
CA GLU A 44 16.25 26.33 37.36
C GLU A 44 15.19 25.22 37.48
N LEU A 45 13.96 25.54 37.87
CA LEU A 45 12.85 24.58 37.91
C LEU A 45 12.50 24.01 36.53
N VAL A 46 12.49 24.84 35.49
CA VAL A 46 12.26 24.39 34.11
C VAL A 46 13.41 23.49 33.65
N SER A 47 14.65 23.81 34.04
CA SER A 47 15.82 22.96 33.77
C SER A 47 15.75 21.64 34.53
N GLU A 48 15.48 21.66 35.84
CA GLU A 48 15.30 20.47 36.69
C GLU A 48 14.18 19.56 36.14
N THR A 49 13.06 20.13 35.69
CA THR A 49 11.93 19.38 35.11
C THR A 49 12.29 18.80 33.74
N LYS A 50 13.00 19.54 32.88
CA LYS A 50 13.53 19.02 31.61
C LYS A 50 14.53 17.88 31.83
N THR A 51 15.43 18.05 32.79
CA THR A 51 16.39 17.03 33.19
C THR A 51 15.68 15.81 33.77
N GLN A 52 14.61 15.97 34.57
CA GLN A 52 13.80 14.86 35.06
C GLN A 52 13.06 14.12 33.93
N LEU A 53 12.51 14.82 32.94
CA LEU A 53 11.86 14.20 31.77
C LEU A 53 12.88 13.50 30.84
N GLU A 54 14.10 14.04 30.73
CA GLU A 54 15.21 13.38 30.02
C GLU A 54 15.77 12.19 30.80
N ILE A 55 15.74 12.23 32.13
CA ILE A 55 16.07 11.10 33.01
C ILE A 55 14.98 10.03 32.91
N GLU A 56 13.69 10.39 32.96
CA GLU A 56 12.58 9.44 32.78
C GLU A 56 12.61 8.75 31.41
N LYS A 57 12.97 9.47 30.34
CA LYS A 57 13.26 8.89 29.02
C LYS A 57 14.45 7.92 29.01
N LYS A 58 15.39 8.08 29.94
CA LYS A 58 16.54 7.18 30.15
C LYS A 58 16.29 6.05 31.16
N THR A 59 15.20 6.08 31.93
CA THR A 59 14.99 5.17 33.08
C THR A 59 13.79 4.24 32.96
N ASN A 60 13.18 4.04 31.79
CA ASN A 60 12.41 2.83 31.57
C ASN A 60 13.35 1.76 31.00
N PRO A 61 14.06 0.97 31.84
CA PRO A 61 14.90 -0.09 31.34
C PRO A 61 14.03 -1.09 30.56
N PHE A 62 14.59 -1.68 29.51
CA PHE A 62 13.92 -2.78 28.83
C PHE A 62 13.50 -3.86 29.84
N PRO A 63 12.22 -4.29 29.83
CA PRO A 63 11.72 -5.15 30.87
C PRO A 63 12.27 -6.56 30.73
N GLU A 64 12.33 -7.29 31.85
CA GLU A 64 12.48 -8.74 31.79
C GLU A 64 11.31 -9.37 31.02
N LEU A 65 11.61 -10.42 30.27
CA LEU A 65 10.64 -11.11 29.43
C LEU A 65 9.65 -11.92 30.29
N GLN A 66 8.51 -11.31 30.60
CA GLN A 66 7.45 -11.89 31.42
C GLN A 66 6.15 -12.06 30.64
N ASN A 67 5.37 -13.08 31.04
CA ASN A 67 4.07 -13.46 30.47
C ASN A 67 4.14 -13.70 28.95
N PRO A 68 4.74 -14.82 28.52
CA PRO A 68 4.85 -15.15 27.10
C PRO A 68 3.47 -15.40 26.48
N VAL A 69 3.31 -14.94 25.25
CA VAL A 69 2.12 -15.06 24.41
C VAL A 69 2.56 -15.58 23.05
N SER A 70 1.96 -16.68 22.62
CA SER A 70 2.21 -17.24 21.28
C SER A 70 1.34 -16.52 20.24
N ARG A 71 1.97 -15.95 19.21
CA ARG A 71 1.31 -15.34 18.04
C ARG A 71 1.63 -16.12 16.80
N GLU A 72 0.60 -16.51 16.07
CA GLU A 72 0.72 -17.27 14.83
C GLU A 72 0.33 -16.41 13.62
N PHE A 73 1.22 -16.35 12.64
CA PHE A 73 1.01 -15.64 11.40
C PHE A 73 0.94 -16.65 10.24
N ASN A 74 -0.09 -16.49 9.41
CA ASN A 74 -0.33 -17.32 8.23
C ASN A 74 -0.48 -16.39 7.02
N TRP A 75 0.23 -16.66 5.94
CA TRP A 75 0.14 -15.85 4.71
C TRP A 75 0.43 -16.69 3.47
N GLU A 76 0.13 -16.13 2.30
CA GLU A 76 0.41 -16.75 1.02
C GLU A 76 1.38 -15.88 0.22
N TYR A 77 2.34 -16.52 -0.46
CA TYR A 77 3.21 -15.87 -1.42
C TYR A 77 3.50 -16.82 -2.58
N LYS A 78 3.22 -16.37 -3.80
CA LYS A 78 3.39 -17.15 -5.05
C LYS A 78 2.71 -18.53 -5.00
N GLY A 79 1.48 -18.59 -4.48
CA GLY A 79 0.71 -19.84 -4.39
C GLY A 79 1.16 -20.81 -3.29
N ALA A 80 2.22 -20.47 -2.54
CA ALA A 80 2.69 -21.25 -1.40
C ALA A 80 2.19 -20.62 -0.10
N LYS A 81 1.70 -21.47 0.81
CA LYS A 81 1.26 -21.07 2.15
C LYS A 81 2.43 -21.12 3.11
N TYR A 82 2.61 -20.04 3.86
CA TYR A 82 3.64 -19.88 4.87
C TYR A 82 2.99 -19.71 6.24
N LYS A 83 3.72 -20.17 7.26
CA LYS A 83 3.32 -20.11 8.65
C LYS A 83 4.54 -19.82 9.51
N LEU A 84 4.39 -18.93 10.47
CA LEU A 84 5.44 -18.58 11.43
C LEU A 84 4.80 -18.27 12.78
N THR A 85 5.40 -18.80 13.84
CA THR A 85 4.93 -18.60 15.23
C THR A 85 6.01 -17.84 15.99
N GLU A 86 5.62 -16.71 16.57
CA GLU A 86 6.46 -15.92 17.46
C GLU A 86 5.99 -16.04 18.90
N THR A 87 6.94 -16.17 19.82
CA THR A 87 6.68 -15.94 21.25
C THR A 87 6.98 -14.49 21.57
N LEU A 88 5.94 -13.73 21.84
CA LEU A 88 6.02 -12.35 22.31
C LEU A 88 5.71 -12.33 23.80
N TYR A 89 5.93 -11.20 24.47
CA TYR A 89 5.81 -11.03 25.90
C TYR A 89 4.95 -9.80 26.23
N GLN A 90 4.02 -9.96 27.18
CA GLN A 90 3.15 -8.87 27.63
C GLN A 90 3.97 -7.71 28.22
N SER A 91 5.02 -8.03 28.97
CA SER A 91 5.96 -7.06 29.55
C SER A 91 6.52 -6.07 28.51
N VAL A 92 6.99 -6.58 27.38
CA VAL A 92 7.52 -5.75 26.27
C VAL A 92 6.40 -5.00 25.55
N TYR A 93 5.19 -5.57 25.46
CA TYR A 93 4.03 -4.85 24.92
C TYR A 93 3.68 -3.63 25.77
N GLU A 94 3.59 -3.78 27.10
CA GLU A 94 3.33 -2.65 28.01
C GLU A 94 4.47 -1.60 28.00
N TYR A 95 5.71 -2.04 27.83
CA TYR A 95 6.85 -1.14 27.64
C TYR A 95 6.65 -0.21 26.43
N TYR A 96 6.32 -0.76 25.25
CA TYR A 96 6.08 0.08 24.06
C TYR A 96 4.75 0.83 24.10
N LYS A 97 3.73 0.31 24.78
CA LYS A 97 2.46 0.99 24.98
C LYS A 97 2.60 2.27 25.80
N THR A 98 3.53 2.29 26.75
CA THR A 98 3.87 3.45 27.59
C THR A 98 4.96 4.33 26.97
N ALA A 99 5.63 3.87 25.92
CA ALA A 99 6.61 4.67 25.20
C ALA A 99 5.95 5.89 24.53
N PRO A 100 6.69 7.00 24.31
CA PRO A 100 6.12 8.20 23.71
C PRO A 100 5.50 7.92 22.33
N LYS A 101 4.29 8.43 22.07
CA LYS A 101 3.60 8.31 20.76
C LYS A 101 3.23 9.67 20.16
N MET A 102 3.73 10.74 20.77
CA MET A 102 3.53 12.12 20.37
C MET A 102 4.88 12.83 20.33
N PHE A 103 5.00 13.77 19.40
CA PHE A 103 6.18 14.63 19.32
C PHE A 103 6.04 15.80 20.30
N SER A 104 6.88 15.82 21.35
CA SER A 104 6.93 16.90 22.33
C SER A 104 8.12 17.81 22.07
N TYR A 105 7.91 19.12 22.07
CA TYR A 105 8.93 20.14 21.85
C TYR A 105 8.77 21.32 22.82
N THR A 106 9.84 22.09 23.01
CA THR A 106 9.82 23.35 23.75
C THR A 106 10.39 24.46 22.89
N GLY A 107 9.73 25.62 22.84
CA GLY A 107 10.13 26.73 21.96
C GLY A 107 9.48 26.60 20.59
N GLU A 108 10.23 26.93 19.53
CA GLU A 108 9.73 26.83 18.15
C GLU A 108 9.71 25.38 17.67
N LEU A 109 8.65 24.99 16.96
CA LEU A 109 8.53 23.68 16.33
C LEU A 109 9.60 23.56 15.23
N LYS A 110 10.49 22.58 15.37
CA LYS A 110 11.52 22.30 14.36
C LYS A 110 10.87 22.03 13.00
N GLN A 111 11.43 22.56 11.92
CA GLN A 111 10.89 22.35 10.57
C GLN A 111 10.83 20.87 10.18
N ASN A 112 11.76 20.05 10.66
CA ASN A 112 11.86 18.61 10.37
C ASN A 112 11.24 17.73 11.48
N TRP A 113 10.30 18.25 12.28
CA TRP A 113 9.75 17.51 13.42
C TRP A 113 9.09 16.18 13.01
N GLN A 114 8.48 16.09 11.83
CA GLN A 114 7.91 14.83 11.33
C GLN A 114 8.97 13.74 11.12
N GLU A 115 10.19 14.12 10.73
CA GLU A 115 11.32 13.19 10.61
C GLU A 115 11.63 12.56 11.97
N GLU A 116 11.71 13.38 13.02
CA GLU A 116 11.96 12.92 14.40
C GLU A 116 10.75 12.12 14.94
N TYR A 117 9.53 12.55 14.64
CA TYR A 117 8.30 11.86 15.03
C TYR A 117 8.24 10.43 14.49
N TYR A 118 8.45 10.24 13.18
CA TYR A 118 8.47 8.90 12.61
C TYR A 118 9.70 8.08 13.04
N GLY A 119 10.85 8.75 13.23
CA GLY A 119 12.08 8.10 13.71
C GLY A 119 11.93 7.49 15.10
N MET A 120 11.05 8.06 15.94
CA MET A 120 10.74 7.53 17.27
C MET A 120 10.25 6.08 17.22
N PHE A 121 9.31 5.76 16.33
CA PHE A 121 8.74 4.41 16.19
C PHE A 121 9.71 3.38 15.61
N LEU A 122 10.80 3.84 14.99
CA LEU A 122 11.83 2.99 14.39
C LEU A 122 13.07 2.84 15.28
N THR A 123 13.15 3.62 16.35
CA THR A 123 14.19 3.50 17.37
C THR A 123 13.71 2.51 18.43
N ARG A 124 14.49 1.47 18.67
CA ARG A 124 14.18 0.41 19.65
C ARG A 124 15.23 0.39 20.74
N ASP A 125 14.85 -0.17 21.90
CA ASP A 125 15.82 -0.51 22.92
C ASP A 125 16.83 -1.53 22.37
N GLU A 126 18.10 -1.39 22.72
CA GLU A 126 19.17 -2.26 22.23
C GLU A 126 19.00 -3.72 22.67
N ASN A 127 18.29 -3.97 23.77
CA ASN A 127 18.01 -5.30 24.29
C ASN A 127 16.80 -5.95 23.60
N ASP A 128 15.99 -5.18 22.87
CA ASP A 128 14.89 -5.72 22.09
C ASP A 128 15.37 -6.36 20.78
N LYS A 129 15.44 -7.70 20.77
CA LYS A 129 15.82 -8.49 19.59
C LYS A 129 14.64 -9.00 18.78
N SER A 130 13.41 -8.63 19.11
CA SER A 130 12.17 -9.20 18.51
C SER A 130 12.13 -9.05 16.99
N ILE A 131 12.26 -7.82 16.47
CA ILE A 131 12.20 -7.55 15.02
C ILE A 131 13.40 -8.15 14.29
N ALA A 132 14.61 -8.08 14.88
CA ALA A 132 15.81 -8.69 14.30
C ALA A 132 15.66 -10.22 14.17
N SER A 133 15.15 -10.88 15.21
CA SER A 133 14.85 -12.31 15.22
C SER A 133 13.79 -12.67 14.18
N LEU A 134 12.70 -11.90 14.09
CA LEU A 134 11.66 -12.13 13.09
C LEU A 134 12.18 -11.95 11.66
N ALA A 135 12.98 -10.91 11.41
CA ALA A 135 13.62 -10.70 10.11
C ALA A 135 14.52 -11.88 9.73
N ALA A 136 15.36 -12.36 10.65
CA ALA A 136 16.21 -13.53 10.43
C ALA A 136 15.38 -14.79 10.10
N LYS A 137 14.30 -15.05 10.84
CA LYS A 137 13.40 -16.19 10.57
C LYS A 137 12.72 -16.10 9.20
N LEU A 138 12.30 -14.90 8.78
CA LEU A 138 11.72 -14.68 7.44
C LEU A 138 12.76 -14.91 6.33
N GLN A 139 14.01 -14.47 6.54
CA GLN A 139 15.11 -14.75 5.62
C GLN A 139 15.40 -16.25 5.54
N GLU A 140 15.54 -16.94 6.68
CA GLU A 140 15.75 -18.39 6.74
C GLU A 140 14.61 -19.17 6.06
N LEU A 141 13.36 -18.76 6.30
CA LEU A 141 12.19 -19.34 5.67
C LEU A 141 12.23 -19.19 4.15
N GLY A 142 12.57 -18.00 3.65
CA GLY A 142 12.71 -17.78 2.22
C GLY A 142 13.86 -18.57 1.59
N LEU A 143 15.02 -18.62 2.25
CA LEU A 143 16.18 -19.42 1.81
C LEU A 143 15.85 -20.92 1.74
N LYS A 144 15.12 -21.45 2.74
CA LYS A 144 14.63 -22.84 2.74
C LYS A 144 13.74 -23.14 1.54
N HIS A 145 12.99 -22.15 1.08
CA HIS A 145 12.14 -22.23 -0.11
C HIS A 145 12.86 -21.83 -1.41
N LYS A 146 14.19 -21.67 -1.38
CA LYS A 146 15.04 -21.30 -2.52
C LYS A 146 14.64 -19.97 -3.16
N LEU A 147 14.13 -19.04 -2.37
CA LEU A 147 13.82 -17.69 -2.81
C LEU A 147 15.10 -16.88 -2.96
N SER A 148 15.16 -16.02 -3.98
CA SER A 148 16.22 -15.00 -4.09
C SER A 148 16.02 -13.88 -3.07
N ASP A 149 17.04 -13.06 -2.84
CA ASP A 149 16.97 -11.97 -1.87
C ASP A 149 15.80 -10.99 -2.13
N ASP A 150 15.51 -10.65 -3.38
CA ASP A 150 14.35 -9.82 -3.74
C ASP A 150 13.02 -10.56 -3.48
N GLN A 151 12.99 -11.88 -3.71
CA GLN A 151 11.81 -12.68 -3.39
C GLN A 151 11.60 -12.84 -1.87
N ILE A 152 12.66 -12.75 -1.08
CA ILE A 152 12.57 -12.70 0.39
C ILE A 152 11.99 -11.35 0.83
N VAL A 153 12.34 -10.25 0.15
CA VAL A 153 11.70 -8.94 0.38
C VAL A 153 10.21 -9.01 0.06
N ASP A 154 9.85 -9.57 -1.10
CA ASP A 154 8.44 -9.77 -1.46
C ASP A 154 7.70 -10.66 -0.43
N LEU A 155 8.32 -11.76 0.02
CA LEU A 155 7.77 -12.66 1.03
C LEU A 155 7.52 -11.93 2.35
N THR A 156 8.47 -11.09 2.75
CA THR A 156 8.40 -10.27 3.97
C THR A 156 7.29 -9.22 3.85
N LEU A 157 7.16 -8.58 2.70
CA LEU A 157 6.07 -7.65 2.45
C LEU A 157 4.71 -8.37 2.48
N ALA A 158 4.61 -9.55 1.86
CA ALA A 158 3.40 -10.37 1.89
C ALA A 158 3.01 -10.81 3.31
N PHE A 159 4.01 -11.14 4.15
CA PHE A 159 3.80 -11.38 5.58
C PHE A 159 3.16 -10.17 6.28
N VAL A 160 3.71 -8.97 6.08
CA VAL A 160 3.14 -7.74 6.67
C VAL A 160 1.75 -7.45 6.10
N GLN A 161 1.56 -7.62 4.79
CA GLN A 161 0.26 -7.44 4.13
C GLN A 161 -0.84 -8.33 4.72
N ALA A 162 -0.50 -9.56 5.10
CA ALA A 162 -1.44 -10.52 5.66
C ALA A 162 -1.82 -10.26 7.13
N ILE A 163 -1.10 -9.41 7.86
CA ILE A 163 -1.52 -8.94 9.19
C ILE A 163 -2.87 -8.22 9.05
N VAL A 164 -3.81 -8.46 9.97
CA VAL A 164 -5.17 -7.92 9.86
C VAL A 164 -5.15 -6.39 9.76
N TYR A 165 -5.93 -5.82 8.86
CA TYR A 165 -6.14 -4.38 8.81
C TYR A 165 -7.17 -3.98 9.87
N ASP A 166 -6.83 -3.03 10.73
CA ASP A 166 -7.73 -2.57 11.79
C ASP A 166 -8.71 -1.50 11.27
N ASP A 167 -9.82 -1.96 10.67
CA ASP A 167 -10.87 -1.09 10.13
C ASP A 167 -11.52 -0.20 11.19
N ALA A 168 -11.61 -0.67 12.44
CA ALA A 168 -12.22 0.09 13.53
C ALA A 168 -11.33 1.28 13.91
N LYS A 169 -10.03 1.04 14.08
CA LYS A 169 -9.03 2.08 14.32
C LYS A 169 -8.94 3.04 13.14
N ALA A 170 -8.93 2.54 11.90
CA ALA A 170 -8.92 3.39 10.71
C ALA A 170 -10.12 4.34 10.68
N LYS A 171 -11.32 3.82 10.97
CA LYS A 171 -12.54 4.63 11.06
C LYS A 171 -12.45 5.71 12.14
N ASN A 172 -11.88 5.40 13.32
CA ASN A 172 -11.70 6.38 14.40
C ASN A 172 -10.70 7.49 14.00
N ILE A 173 -9.61 7.12 13.33
CA ILE A 173 -8.63 8.08 12.78
C ILE A 173 -9.30 9.02 11.78
N LEU A 174 -10.07 8.48 10.82
CA LEU A 174 -10.79 9.27 9.82
C LEU A 174 -11.87 10.17 10.43
N ALA A 175 -12.51 9.71 11.50
CA ALA A 175 -13.46 10.50 12.28
C ALA A 175 -12.79 11.55 13.18
N GLN A 176 -11.45 11.63 13.21
CA GLN A 176 -10.67 12.56 14.01
C GLN A 176 -11.06 12.55 15.50
N THR A 177 -11.35 11.37 16.04
CA THR A 177 -11.71 11.21 17.45
C THR A 177 -10.56 11.54 18.41
N ASN A 178 -9.33 11.65 17.89
CA ASN A 178 -8.08 11.83 18.63
C ASN A 178 -7.83 10.78 19.72
N SER A 179 -8.46 9.62 19.61
CA SER A 179 -8.31 8.50 20.55
C SER A 179 -7.25 7.48 20.13
N GLU A 180 -6.83 7.51 18.86
CA GLU A 180 -5.93 6.52 18.27
C GLU A 180 -4.50 7.04 18.17
N THR A 181 -3.53 6.15 18.40
CA THR A 181 -2.10 6.45 18.23
C THR A 181 -1.43 5.40 17.34
N ILE A 182 -0.31 5.76 16.72
CA ILE A 182 0.51 4.82 15.96
C ILE A 182 1.07 3.74 16.91
N LEU A 183 1.06 2.49 16.46
CA LEU A 183 1.68 1.37 17.16
C LEU A 183 3.17 1.29 16.82
N TYR A 184 3.98 0.97 17.82
CA TYR A 184 5.35 0.50 17.58
C TYR A 184 5.33 -0.85 16.85
N PRO A 185 6.37 -1.20 16.06
CA PRO A 185 6.44 -2.48 15.35
C PRO A 185 6.17 -3.71 16.23
N TYR A 186 6.64 -3.69 17.49
CA TYR A 186 6.37 -4.76 18.45
C TYR A 186 4.88 -4.87 18.81
N GLU A 187 4.20 -3.74 19.04
CA GLU A 187 2.77 -3.70 19.33
C GLU A 187 1.95 -4.23 18.15
N THR A 188 2.28 -3.87 16.92
CA THR A 188 1.61 -4.39 15.70
C THR A 188 1.70 -5.92 15.61
N LEU A 189 2.86 -6.50 15.94
CA LEU A 189 3.02 -7.96 16.01
C LEU A 189 2.22 -8.56 17.16
N PHE A 190 2.22 -7.89 18.31
CA PHE A 190 1.52 -8.36 19.52
C PHE A 190 0.00 -8.36 19.34
N GLU A 191 -0.55 -7.35 18.68
CA GLU A 191 -1.98 -7.21 18.41
C GLU A 191 -2.44 -8.03 17.20
N GLN A 192 -1.50 -8.43 16.32
CA GLN A 192 -1.77 -9.09 15.04
C GLN A 192 -2.72 -8.29 14.11
N ALA A 193 -2.80 -6.98 14.35
CA ALA A 193 -3.59 -6.03 13.61
C ALA A 193 -2.91 -4.65 13.57
N GLY A 194 -3.28 -3.82 12.60
CA GLY A 194 -2.84 -2.42 12.54
C GLY A 194 -3.39 -1.70 11.31
N VAL A 195 -3.27 -0.37 11.30
CA VAL A 195 -3.61 0.45 10.13
C VAL A 195 -2.39 0.67 9.22
N CYS A 196 -2.54 1.47 8.16
CA CYS A 196 -1.49 1.72 7.16
C CYS A 196 -0.15 2.18 7.78
N SER A 197 -0.17 3.05 8.78
CA SER A 197 1.03 3.53 9.47
C SER A 197 1.72 2.45 10.29
N ASP A 198 0.96 1.71 11.11
CA ASP A 198 1.46 0.66 11.99
C ASP A 198 2.18 -0.44 11.18
N LYS A 199 1.51 -0.90 10.11
CA LYS A 199 2.01 -1.95 9.22
C LYS A 199 3.20 -1.46 8.38
N SER A 200 3.20 -0.21 7.93
CA SER A 200 4.34 0.38 7.20
C SER A 200 5.59 0.50 8.08
N LEU A 201 5.43 0.90 9.34
CA LEU A 201 6.55 0.99 10.28
C LEU A 201 7.14 -0.39 10.62
N LEU A 202 6.30 -1.42 10.77
CA LEU A 202 6.75 -2.80 10.90
C LEU A 202 7.55 -3.27 9.67
N ALA A 203 7.05 -3.01 8.46
CA ALA A 203 7.76 -3.35 7.23
C ALA A 203 9.11 -2.62 7.14
N VAL A 204 9.16 -1.33 7.49
CA VAL A 204 10.40 -0.55 7.50
C VAL A 204 11.41 -1.14 8.48
N ALA A 205 10.97 -1.49 9.69
CA ALA A 205 11.84 -2.07 10.70
C ALA A 205 12.40 -3.44 10.26
N LEU A 206 11.56 -4.32 9.71
CA LEU A 206 11.97 -5.63 9.20
C LEU A 206 12.98 -5.51 8.05
N LEU A 207 12.69 -4.69 7.04
CA LEU A 207 13.57 -4.58 5.86
C LEU A 207 14.90 -3.88 6.18
N ARG A 208 14.93 -2.99 7.19
CA ARG A 208 16.19 -2.43 7.71
C ARG A 208 17.06 -3.50 8.36
N GLU A 209 16.48 -4.41 9.14
CA GLU A 209 17.21 -5.57 9.70
C GLU A 209 17.75 -6.49 8.59
N MET A 210 17.04 -6.59 7.46
CA MET A 210 17.52 -7.32 6.28
C MET A 210 18.56 -6.54 5.44
N GLY A 211 18.94 -5.33 5.86
CA GLY A 211 19.95 -4.49 5.21
C GLY A 211 19.48 -3.71 3.98
N TYR A 212 18.17 -3.64 3.72
CA TYR A 212 17.63 -2.84 2.62
C TYR A 212 17.49 -1.37 3.01
N GLY A 213 17.75 -0.50 2.04
CA GLY A 213 17.43 0.92 2.21
C GLY A 213 15.92 1.09 2.22
N THR A 214 15.39 1.86 3.16
CA THR A 214 13.96 2.09 3.29
C THR A 214 13.65 3.56 3.50
N ALA A 215 12.39 3.92 3.32
CA ALA A 215 11.83 5.22 3.60
C ALA A 215 10.35 5.07 3.98
N ILE A 216 9.79 6.09 4.61
CA ILE A 216 8.34 6.21 4.84
C ILE A 216 7.78 7.11 3.76
N PHE A 217 6.73 6.66 3.07
CA PHE A 217 5.95 7.47 2.15
C PHE A 217 4.67 7.88 2.87
N ALA A 218 4.61 9.14 3.30
CA ALA A 218 3.46 9.70 3.97
C ALA A 218 2.61 10.50 2.98
N TYR A 219 1.33 10.17 2.90
CA TYR A 219 0.35 10.86 2.08
C TYR A 219 -0.67 11.51 3.01
N GLU A 220 -0.27 12.63 3.60
CA GLU A 220 -1.03 13.30 4.67
C GLU A 220 -2.43 13.70 4.23
N GLN A 221 -2.58 14.16 2.98
CA GLN A 221 -3.89 14.54 2.41
C GLN A 221 -4.82 13.35 2.21
N ASP A 222 -4.24 12.17 1.99
CA ASP A 222 -4.95 10.93 1.71
C ASP A 222 -5.10 10.07 2.98
N ASN A 223 -4.67 10.55 4.16
CA ASN A 223 -4.56 9.78 5.40
C ASN A 223 -3.96 8.38 5.20
N HIS A 224 -2.92 8.30 4.36
CA HIS A 224 -2.29 7.02 3.99
C HIS A 224 -0.79 7.04 4.26
N MET A 225 -0.25 5.86 4.54
CA MET A 225 1.17 5.63 4.68
C MET A 225 1.55 4.32 4.02
N ALA A 226 2.67 4.36 3.29
CA ALA A 226 3.29 3.21 2.68
C ALA A 226 4.79 3.19 2.97
N ILE A 227 5.45 2.10 2.59
CA ILE A 227 6.90 1.98 2.65
C ILE A 227 7.51 2.31 1.28
N GLY A 228 8.62 3.03 1.29
CA GLY A 228 9.54 3.13 0.16
C GLY A 228 10.70 2.15 0.35
N ILE A 229 10.97 1.30 -0.64
CA ILE A 229 12.13 0.38 -0.62
C ILE A 229 13.14 0.87 -1.65
N ALA A 230 14.41 1.05 -1.25
CA ALA A 230 15.44 1.56 -2.13
C ALA A 230 15.52 0.71 -3.41
N CYS A 231 15.55 1.36 -4.56
CA CYS A 231 15.56 0.70 -5.86
C CYS A 231 16.24 1.60 -6.91
N PRO A 232 16.58 1.09 -8.11
CA PRO A 232 17.16 1.91 -9.16
C PRO A 232 16.34 3.18 -9.42
N LYS A 233 17.02 4.33 -9.51
CA LYS A 233 16.35 5.65 -9.52
C LYS A 233 15.43 5.84 -10.71
N ASP A 234 15.80 5.32 -11.88
CA ASP A 234 14.99 5.26 -13.10
C ASP A 234 13.72 4.40 -12.95
N SER A 235 13.69 3.55 -11.92
CA SER A 235 12.59 2.66 -11.57
C SER A 235 11.85 3.03 -10.30
N SER A 236 12.37 4.00 -9.56
CA SER A 236 11.77 4.49 -8.33
C SER A 236 10.50 5.29 -8.54
N THR A 237 9.60 5.19 -7.57
CA THR A 237 8.37 5.97 -7.53
C THR A 237 8.75 7.44 -7.32
N TYR A 238 8.18 8.31 -8.15
CA TYR A 238 8.44 9.76 -8.19
C TYR A 238 9.92 10.15 -8.40
N GLY A 239 10.76 9.25 -8.93
CA GLY A 239 12.20 9.50 -9.09
C GLY A 239 12.97 9.65 -7.77
N SER A 240 12.38 9.18 -6.67
CA SER A 240 12.87 9.37 -5.29
C SER A 240 14.11 8.54 -4.92
N GLY A 241 14.41 7.49 -5.71
CA GLY A 241 15.34 6.42 -5.35
C GLY A 241 14.72 5.28 -4.53
N TYR A 242 13.40 5.35 -4.27
CA TYR A 242 12.64 4.35 -3.53
C TYR A 242 11.37 3.96 -4.29
N CYS A 243 11.03 2.68 -4.27
CA CYS A 243 9.86 2.10 -4.89
C CYS A 243 8.75 1.98 -3.84
N TYR A 244 7.56 2.47 -4.18
CA TYR A 244 6.35 2.34 -3.37
C TYR A 244 6.06 0.87 -3.11
N ALA A 245 5.67 0.55 -1.89
CA ALA A 245 5.26 -0.78 -1.50
C ALA A 245 4.09 -0.68 -0.52
N GLU A 246 2.96 -1.27 -0.91
CA GLU A 246 1.74 -1.31 -0.12
C GLU A 246 1.83 -2.35 1.00
N THR A 247 1.30 -2.03 2.18
CA THR A 247 1.23 -2.94 3.33
C THR A 247 -0.20 -3.27 3.77
N THR A 248 -1.24 -2.58 3.29
CA THR A 248 -2.60 -2.73 3.83
C THR A 248 -3.41 -3.89 3.27
N SER A 249 -3.03 -4.43 2.12
CA SER A 249 -3.72 -5.58 1.52
C SER A 249 -2.78 -6.48 0.73
N VAL A 250 -3.15 -7.76 0.69
CA VAL A 250 -2.37 -8.84 0.08
C VAL A 250 -2.34 -8.72 -1.44
N GLY A 251 -1.25 -9.22 -2.03
CA GLY A 251 -1.08 -9.32 -3.48
C GLY A 251 -0.58 -8.04 -4.15
N ASN A 252 -0.46 -6.93 -3.41
CA ASN A 252 0.11 -5.70 -3.95
C ASN A 252 1.62 -5.83 -4.18
N LYS A 253 2.06 -5.38 -5.37
CA LYS A 253 3.46 -5.47 -5.78
C LYS A 253 4.23 -4.19 -5.51
N ILE A 254 5.50 -4.38 -5.16
CA ILE A 254 6.48 -3.30 -5.06
C ILE A 254 6.59 -2.60 -6.42
N GLY A 255 6.42 -1.27 -6.41
CA GLY A 255 6.42 -0.41 -7.59
C GLY A 255 5.05 -0.08 -8.16
N ILE A 256 3.97 -0.69 -7.64
CA ILE A 256 2.59 -0.42 -8.06
C ILE A 256 1.88 0.31 -6.93
N ILE A 257 1.35 1.49 -7.23
CA ILE A 257 0.41 2.19 -6.35
C ILE A 257 -0.98 1.64 -6.67
N PRO A 258 -1.64 0.93 -5.74
CA PRO A 258 -2.98 0.41 -5.97
C PRO A 258 -4.03 1.52 -5.90
N SER A 259 -5.28 1.15 -6.12
CA SER A 259 -6.41 2.01 -5.79
C SER A 259 -6.84 1.80 -4.34
N PHE A 260 -7.51 2.79 -3.76
CA PHE A 260 -7.88 2.78 -2.34
C PHE A 260 -9.41 2.80 -2.14
N ASP A 261 -9.87 2.10 -1.11
CA ASP A 261 -11.24 2.20 -0.62
C ASP A 261 -11.42 3.53 0.15
N SER A 262 -12.35 4.34 -0.32
CA SER A 262 -12.69 5.64 0.29
C SER A 262 -13.20 5.60 1.73
N ALA A 263 -13.67 4.44 2.22
CA ALA A 263 -14.23 4.33 3.58
C ALA A 263 -13.17 4.02 4.64
N SER A 264 -12.12 3.28 4.28
CA SER A 264 -11.10 2.75 5.19
C SER A 264 -9.68 3.19 4.85
N ASN A 265 -9.48 3.83 3.69
CA ASN A 265 -8.19 4.13 3.06
C ASN A 265 -7.27 2.92 2.89
N LYS A 266 -7.86 1.72 2.93
CA LYS A 266 -7.17 0.47 2.65
C LYS A 266 -6.99 0.32 1.14
N ALA A 267 -5.83 -0.13 0.70
CA ALA A 267 -5.64 -0.52 -0.69
C ALA A 267 -6.56 -1.69 -1.08
N VAL A 268 -7.16 -1.63 -2.27
CA VAL A 268 -7.89 -2.74 -2.88
C VAL A 268 -6.91 -3.87 -3.16
N GLY A 269 -7.23 -5.10 -2.74
CA GLY A 269 -6.36 -6.26 -2.94
C GLY A 269 -6.21 -6.60 -4.42
N ALA A 270 -5.04 -7.13 -4.82
CA ALA A 270 -4.83 -7.52 -6.23
C ALA A 270 -5.82 -8.60 -6.69
N ASP A 271 -6.26 -9.46 -5.77
CA ASP A 271 -7.24 -10.52 -6.02
C ASP A 271 -8.68 -9.97 -6.13
N GLU A 272 -8.96 -8.80 -5.57
CA GLU A 272 -10.26 -8.12 -5.69
C GLU A 272 -10.43 -7.43 -7.06
N LEU A 273 -9.35 -7.32 -7.85
CA LEU A 273 -9.38 -6.84 -9.23
C LEU A 273 -9.94 -7.88 -10.23
N THR A 274 -10.29 -9.10 -9.79
CA THR A 274 -10.82 -10.14 -10.68
C THR A 274 -12.29 -9.91 -11.03
N ALA A 275 -12.52 -9.08 -12.02
CA ALA A 275 -13.36 -9.29 -13.19
C ALA A 275 -13.59 -7.90 -13.80
N LEU A 276 -13.01 -7.66 -14.97
CA LEU A 276 -13.42 -6.56 -15.83
C LEU A 276 -14.85 -6.82 -16.32
N ASP A 277 -15.83 -6.68 -15.44
CA ASP A 277 -17.10 -6.12 -15.85
C ASP A 277 -16.91 -4.60 -15.82
N SER A 278 -16.89 -4.05 -17.02
CA SER A 278 -16.62 -2.64 -17.29
C SER A 278 -17.55 -1.69 -16.54
N GLN A 279 -18.68 -2.14 -15.98
CA GLN A 279 -19.60 -1.27 -15.25
C GLN A 279 -19.30 -1.10 -13.75
N GLN A 280 -18.74 -2.11 -13.06
CA GLN A 280 -18.44 -2.01 -11.62
C GLN A 280 -17.09 -1.32 -11.36
N ALA A 281 -16.09 -1.57 -12.22
CA ALA A 281 -14.82 -0.84 -12.19
C ALA A 281 -14.97 0.68 -12.45
N GLN A 282 -16.09 1.10 -13.03
CA GLN A 282 -16.44 2.51 -13.29
C GLN A 282 -17.21 3.17 -12.15
N GLN A 283 -17.67 2.41 -11.15
CA GLN A 283 -18.42 2.92 -9.99
C GLN A 283 -17.61 3.00 -8.70
N ALA A 284 -16.45 2.34 -8.62
CA ALA A 284 -15.52 2.60 -7.54
C ALA A 284 -14.91 3.99 -7.75
N VAL A 285 -15.14 4.92 -6.82
CA VAL A 285 -14.41 6.18 -6.76
C VAL A 285 -12.99 5.85 -6.29
N LEU A 286 -12.15 5.40 -7.23
CA LEU A 286 -10.76 5.05 -6.97
C LEU A 286 -9.97 6.35 -6.82
N GLN A 287 -9.62 6.70 -5.58
CA GLN A 287 -8.70 7.80 -5.31
C GLN A 287 -7.28 7.37 -5.65
N GLN A 288 -6.53 8.23 -6.35
CA GLN A 288 -5.10 8.08 -6.54
C GLN A 288 -4.36 8.92 -5.51
N LEU A 289 -3.31 8.38 -4.93
CA LEU A 289 -2.48 9.10 -3.97
C LEU A 289 -1.88 10.35 -4.62
N THR A 290 -1.93 11.45 -3.89
CA THR A 290 -1.63 12.78 -4.42
C THR A 290 -0.19 13.19 -4.09
N LEU A 291 0.00 13.87 -2.96
CA LEU A 291 1.25 14.47 -2.52
C LEU A 291 1.96 13.57 -1.51
N VAL A 292 3.11 13.03 -1.90
CA VAL A 292 3.98 12.27 -1.01
C VAL A 292 4.97 13.19 -0.30
N THR A 293 5.13 13.00 1.01
CA THR A 293 6.32 13.43 1.74
C THR A 293 7.11 12.20 2.17
N ILE A 294 8.42 12.21 1.93
CA ILE A 294 9.29 11.06 2.19
C ILE A 294 10.13 11.34 3.42
N TYR A 295 9.95 10.51 4.44
CA TYR A 295 10.66 10.60 5.72
C TYR A 295 11.55 9.37 5.95
N GLN A 296 12.44 9.46 6.94
CA GLN A 296 13.17 8.32 7.49
C GLN A 296 13.94 7.52 6.42
N LYS A 297 14.60 8.24 5.51
CA LYS A 297 15.36 7.63 4.42
C LYS A 297 16.64 6.98 4.95
N THR A 298 16.87 5.73 4.60
CA THR A 298 18.15 5.04 4.84
C THR A 298 18.78 4.56 3.53
N SER A 299 20.10 4.52 3.51
CA SER A 299 20.86 3.79 2.50
C SER A 299 20.89 2.30 2.84
N GLY A 300 21.03 1.45 1.83
CA GLY A 300 21.19 0.01 2.02
C GLY A 300 21.12 -0.69 0.67
N ARG A 301 20.87 -2.00 0.72
CA ARG A 301 20.62 -2.80 -0.48
C ARG A 301 19.42 -2.25 -1.26
N GLN A 302 19.48 -2.39 -2.58
CA GLN A 302 18.39 -2.05 -3.48
C GLN A 302 17.59 -3.30 -3.83
N TYR A 303 16.28 -3.14 -3.92
CA TYR A 303 15.36 -4.12 -4.50
C TYR A 303 15.41 -4.05 -6.02
N LEU A 304 15.87 -5.12 -6.67
CA LEU A 304 16.02 -5.19 -8.14
C LEU A 304 14.84 -5.87 -8.82
N GLY A 305 13.96 -6.54 -8.06
CA GLY A 305 12.72 -7.15 -8.54
C GLY A 305 11.79 -6.16 -9.26
N ILE A 306 11.95 -4.85 -9.00
CA ILE A 306 11.22 -3.78 -9.69
C ILE A 306 11.40 -3.82 -11.21
N ILE A 307 12.57 -4.26 -11.70
CA ILE A 307 12.85 -4.36 -13.13
C ILE A 307 11.88 -5.34 -13.78
N GLU A 308 11.61 -6.46 -13.12
CA GLU A 308 10.66 -7.46 -13.61
C GLU A 308 9.22 -6.97 -13.47
N THR A 309 8.88 -6.34 -12.34
CA THR A 309 7.55 -5.72 -12.16
C THR A 309 7.25 -4.71 -13.28
N LYS A 310 8.21 -3.86 -13.65
CA LYS A 310 8.06 -2.90 -14.75
C LYS A 310 7.86 -3.57 -16.11
N LYS A 311 8.58 -4.67 -16.39
CA LYS A 311 8.36 -5.44 -17.64
C LYS A 311 6.96 -6.02 -17.69
N ILE A 312 6.48 -6.59 -16.58
CA ILE A 312 5.13 -7.13 -16.46
C ILE A 312 4.09 -6.03 -16.72
N ILE A 313 4.24 -4.86 -16.11
CA ILE A 313 3.34 -3.71 -16.31
C ILE A 313 3.33 -3.29 -17.79
N ALA A 314 4.51 -3.14 -18.41
CA ALA A 314 4.60 -2.76 -19.82
C ALA A 314 3.96 -3.82 -20.75
N GLU A 315 4.10 -5.11 -20.43
CA GLU A 315 3.45 -6.19 -21.16
C GLU A 315 1.92 -6.13 -20.99
N ILE A 316 1.44 -5.93 -19.77
CA ILE A 316 0.00 -5.74 -19.48
C ILE A 316 -0.57 -4.58 -20.28
N ASP A 317 0.11 -3.43 -20.33
CA ASP A 317 -0.36 -2.26 -21.08
C ASP A 317 -0.39 -2.52 -22.59
N SER A 318 0.62 -3.22 -23.10
CA SER A 318 0.66 -3.66 -24.51
C SER A 318 -0.51 -4.60 -24.85
N LEU A 319 -0.80 -5.56 -23.95
CA LEU A 319 -1.91 -6.49 -24.10
C LEU A 319 -3.26 -5.77 -24.04
N LYS A 320 -3.46 -4.83 -23.11
CA LYS A 320 -4.67 -3.99 -23.04
C LYS A 320 -4.91 -3.25 -24.35
N LYS A 321 -3.88 -2.60 -24.91
CA LYS A 321 -3.97 -1.92 -26.22
C LYS A 321 -4.32 -2.86 -27.35
N SER A 322 -3.72 -4.06 -27.36
CA SER A 322 -3.97 -5.09 -28.37
C SER A 322 -5.42 -5.60 -28.29
N ILE A 323 -5.92 -5.90 -27.09
CA ILE A 323 -7.29 -6.35 -26.84
C ILE A 323 -8.29 -5.26 -27.26
N ALA A 324 -8.05 -4.00 -26.85
CA ALA A 324 -8.90 -2.86 -27.20
C ALA A 324 -8.95 -2.59 -28.71
N THR A 325 -7.88 -2.92 -29.45
CA THR A 325 -7.83 -2.79 -30.91
C THR A 325 -8.52 -3.95 -31.63
N LEU A 326 -8.29 -5.19 -31.16
CA LEU A 326 -8.80 -6.39 -31.82
C LEU A 326 -10.31 -6.56 -31.65
N LEU A 327 -10.86 -6.22 -30.48
CA LEU A 327 -12.27 -6.47 -30.17
C LEU A 327 -13.24 -5.76 -31.15
N PRO A 328 -13.12 -4.45 -31.41
CA PRO A 328 -13.98 -3.78 -32.39
C PRO A 328 -13.81 -4.31 -33.81
N GLN A 329 -12.57 -4.67 -34.20
CA GLN A 329 -12.30 -5.23 -35.52
C GLN A 329 -12.98 -6.59 -35.71
N LEU A 330 -12.93 -7.45 -34.69
CA LEU A 330 -13.61 -8.75 -34.69
C LEU A 330 -15.13 -8.57 -34.77
N GLN A 331 -15.70 -7.63 -34.02
CA GLN A 331 -17.13 -7.33 -34.08
C GLN A 331 -17.56 -6.83 -35.48
N ALA A 332 -16.76 -5.98 -36.11
CA ALA A 332 -17.03 -5.50 -37.47
C ALA A 332 -16.92 -6.62 -38.51
N GLN A 333 -15.84 -7.40 -38.48
CA GLN A 333 -15.65 -8.52 -39.40
C GLN A 333 -16.72 -9.61 -39.24
N LYS A 334 -17.15 -9.91 -38.01
CA LYS A 334 -18.25 -10.85 -37.75
C LYS A 334 -19.55 -10.40 -38.44
N LYS A 335 -19.85 -9.10 -38.43
CA LYS A 335 -21.01 -8.54 -39.15
C LYS A 335 -20.85 -8.67 -40.66
N THR A 336 -19.65 -8.48 -41.20
CA THR A 336 -19.38 -8.67 -42.63
C THR A 336 -19.54 -10.13 -43.06
N ILE A 337 -18.91 -11.06 -42.33
CA ILE A 337 -19.00 -12.51 -42.59
C ILE A 337 -20.46 -12.99 -42.54
N ALA A 338 -21.25 -12.52 -41.57
CA ALA A 338 -22.67 -12.87 -41.50
C ALA A 338 -23.49 -12.39 -42.72
N LYS A 339 -23.14 -11.23 -43.29
CA LYS A 339 -23.75 -10.74 -44.54
C LYS A 339 -23.34 -11.58 -45.74
N GLU A 340 -22.06 -11.97 -45.81
CA GLU A 340 -21.53 -12.83 -46.86
C GLU A 340 -22.16 -14.22 -46.82
N GLU A 341 -22.26 -14.82 -45.64
CA GLU A 341 -22.90 -16.11 -45.41
C GLU A 341 -24.38 -16.08 -45.85
N LYS A 342 -25.11 -15.00 -45.49
CA LYS A 342 -26.49 -14.81 -45.96
C LYS A 342 -26.56 -14.75 -47.48
N LYS A 343 -25.69 -13.95 -48.13
CA LYS A 343 -25.68 -13.81 -49.59
C LYS A 343 -25.36 -15.14 -50.29
N LEU A 344 -24.41 -15.92 -49.77
CA LEU A 344 -24.13 -17.28 -50.27
C LEU A 344 -25.37 -18.17 -50.15
N GLY A 345 -26.08 -18.10 -49.03
CA GLY A 345 -27.34 -18.83 -48.83
C GLY A 345 -28.42 -18.43 -49.83
N ASP A 346 -28.53 -17.14 -50.16
CA ASP A 346 -29.48 -16.64 -51.16
C ASP A 346 -29.10 -17.08 -52.59
N MET A 347 -27.82 -16.95 -52.98
CA MET A 347 -27.32 -17.45 -54.27
C MET A 347 -27.50 -18.96 -54.42
N LYS A 348 -27.34 -19.72 -53.33
CA LYS A 348 -27.56 -21.18 -53.35
C LYS A 348 -29.01 -21.54 -53.65
N LYS A 349 -29.98 -20.80 -53.10
CA LYS A 349 -31.41 -21.00 -53.41
C LYS A 349 -31.71 -20.70 -54.87
N GLU A 350 -31.11 -19.65 -55.43
CA GLU A 350 -31.26 -19.33 -56.86
C GLU A 350 -30.67 -20.42 -57.77
N LEU A 351 -29.49 -20.95 -57.42
CA LEU A 351 -28.91 -22.10 -58.11
C LEU A 351 -29.85 -23.30 -58.11
N ASP A 352 -30.45 -23.61 -56.96
CA ASP A 352 -31.40 -24.73 -56.83
C ASP A 352 -32.67 -24.51 -57.68
N ALA A 353 -33.14 -23.26 -57.78
CA ALA A 353 -34.26 -22.90 -58.65
C ALA A 353 -33.92 -23.10 -60.14
N PHE A 354 -32.77 -22.60 -60.61
CA PHE A 354 -32.35 -22.78 -62.01
C PHE A 354 -32.10 -24.24 -62.37
N GLN A 355 -31.61 -25.04 -61.42
CA GLN A 355 -31.45 -26.48 -61.59
C GLN A 355 -32.81 -27.17 -61.79
N ASN A 356 -33.82 -26.82 -60.99
CA ASN A 356 -35.17 -27.37 -61.10
C ASN A 356 -35.86 -26.97 -62.42
N ASP A 357 -35.66 -25.73 -62.86
CA ASP A 357 -36.21 -25.20 -64.10
C ASP A 357 -35.42 -25.62 -65.36
N GLN A 358 -34.35 -26.43 -65.20
CA GLN A 358 -33.42 -26.85 -66.26
C GLN A 358 -32.79 -25.68 -67.05
N ASN A 359 -32.64 -24.52 -66.43
CA ASN A 359 -32.02 -23.34 -67.04
C ASN A 359 -30.49 -23.39 -66.93
N VAL A 360 -29.87 -24.19 -67.81
CA VAL A 360 -28.44 -24.50 -67.78
C VAL A 360 -27.55 -23.26 -67.96
N GLU A 361 -27.96 -22.29 -68.77
CA GLU A 361 -27.17 -21.10 -69.06
C GLU A 361 -27.04 -20.20 -67.82
N LYS A 362 -28.18 -19.82 -67.22
CA LYS A 362 -28.19 -19.00 -65.99
C LYS A 362 -27.56 -19.72 -64.80
N TYR A 363 -27.77 -21.03 -64.70
CA TYR A 363 -27.11 -21.85 -63.69
C TYR A 363 -25.59 -21.75 -63.80
N ASN A 364 -25.02 -21.99 -65.00
CA ASN A 364 -23.57 -21.97 -65.20
C ASN A 364 -22.94 -20.59 -64.97
N GLU A 365 -23.66 -19.51 -65.27
CA GLU A 365 -23.22 -18.14 -64.96
C GLU A 365 -23.17 -17.90 -63.45
N LEU A 366 -24.27 -18.20 -62.74
CA LEU A 366 -24.37 -18.00 -61.29
C LEU A 366 -23.39 -18.88 -60.50
N VAL A 367 -23.08 -20.10 -60.99
CA VAL A 367 -22.06 -20.97 -60.39
C VAL A 367 -20.69 -20.28 -60.35
N LYS A 368 -20.30 -19.57 -61.41
CA LYS A 368 -19.01 -18.85 -61.45
C LYS A 368 -18.98 -17.73 -60.42
N GLU A 369 -20.05 -16.95 -60.33
CA GLU A 369 -20.17 -15.88 -59.33
C GLU A 369 -20.17 -16.44 -57.90
N TYR A 370 -20.94 -17.50 -57.67
CA TYR A 370 -21.03 -18.18 -56.38
C TYR A 370 -19.66 -18.68 -55.92
N ASN A 371 -18.92 -19.36 -56.80
CA ASN A 371 -17.59 -19.88 -56.48
C ASN A 371 -16.60 -18.76 -56.17
N ASN A 372 -16.59 -17.67 -56.95
CA ASN A 372 -15.76 -16.50 -56.68
C ASN A 372 -16.10 -15.85 -55.33
N TYR A 373 -17.39 -15.72 -55.01
CA TYR A 373 -17.85 -15.16 -53.75
C TYR A 373 -17.50 -16.06 -52.56
N LEU A 374 -17.66 -17.37 -52.71
CA LEU A 374 -17.30 -18.38 -51.71
C LEU A 374 -15.80 -18.35 -51.39
N ASP A 375 -14.94 -18.15 -52.40
CA ASP A 375 -13.50 -18.05 -52.18
C ASP A 375 -13.09 -16.79 -51.42
N ASN A 376 -13.77 -15.66 -51.66
CA ASN A 376 -13.56 -14.44 -50.88
C ASN A 376 -14.07 -14.60 -49.44
N TYR A 377 -15.26 -15.16 -49.25
CA TYR A 377 -15.80 -15.50 -47.94
C TYR A 377 -14.83 -16.39 -47.15
N LYS A 378 -14.29 -17.45 -47.76
CA LYS A 378 -13.29 -18.33 -47.12
C LYS A 378 -12.04 -17.56 -46.69
N LYS A 379 -11.55 -16.62 -47.51
CA LYS A 379 -10.39 -15.78 -47.16
C LYS A 379 -10.70 -14.89 -45.97
N ASP A 380 -11.89 -14.29 -45.91
CA ASP A 380 -12.25 -13.39 -44.83
C ASP A 380 -12.56 -14.12 -43.52
N VAL A 381 -13.18 -15.31 -43.59
CA VAL A 381 -13.28 -16.24 -42.45
C VAL A 381 -11.90 -16.65 -41.93
N LYS A 382 -10.94 -16.95 -42.82
CA LYS A 382 -9.56 -17.27 -42.40
C LYS A 382 -8.92 -16.11 -41.63
N LYS A 383 -8.97 -14.89 -42.19
CA LYS A 383 -8.45 -13.68 -41.51
C LYS A 383 -9.13 -13.42 -40.17
N TYR A 384 -10.45 -13.62 -40.09
CA TYR A 384 -11.20 -13.49 -38.84
C TYR A 384 -10.71 -14.48 -37.80
N ASN A 385 -10.54 -15.76 -38.16
CA ASN A 385 -10.06 -16.80 -37.26
C ASN A 385 -8.63 -16.53 -36.75
N GLU A 386 -7.74 -16.02 -37.61
CA GLU A 386 -6.40 -15.60 -37.21
C GLU A 386 -6.45 -14.48 -36.15
N LYS A 387 -7.33 -13.48 -36.32
CA LYS A 387 -7.53 -12.42 -35.32
C LYS A 387 -8.15 -12.92 -34.03
N VAL A 388 -9.08 -13.88 -34.09
CA VAL A 388 -9.67 -14.52 -32.89
C VAL A 388 -8.58 -15.24 -32.10
N ALA A 389 -7.69 -15.97 -32.78
CA ALA A 389 -6.56 -16.65 -32.11
C ALA A 389 -5.63 -15.65 -31.41
N LEU A 390 -5.30 -14.52 -32.06
CA LEU A 390 -4.49 -13.46 -31.46
C LEU A 390 -5.18 -12.79 -30.26
N TYR A 391 -6.48 -12.52 -30.37
CA TYR A 391 -7.28 -11.96 -29.28
C TYR A 391 -7.29 -12.90 -28.07
N ASN A 392 -7.63 -14.17 -28.29
CA ASN A 392 -7.67 -15.19 -27.23
C ASN A 392 -6.32 -15.37 -26.56
N LYS A 393 -5.23 -15.40 -27.34
CA LYS A 393 -3.86 -15.46 -26.80
C LYS A 393 -3.54 -14.23 -25.94
N SER A 394 -3.93 -13.04 -26.39
CA SER A 394 -3.69 -11.79 -25.65
C SER A 394 -4.45 -11.76 -24.33
N VAL A 395 -5.73 -12.15 -24.34
CA VAL A 395 -6.57 -12.24 -23.14
C VAL A 395 -6.02 -13.31 -22.17
N ALA A 396 -5.62 -14.47 -22.66
CA ALA A 396 -5.05 -15.52 -21.83
C ALA A 396 -3.75 -15.06 -21.15
N ARG A 397 -2.85 -14.39 -21.89
CA ARG A 397 -1.62 -13.85 -21.33
C ARG A 397 -1.89 -12.73 -20.32
N TYR A 398 -2.82 -11.83 -20.62
CA TYR A 398 -3.25 -10.77 -19.70
C TYR A 398 -3.74 -11.36 -18.37
N ASN A 399 -4.62 -12.36 -18.43
CA ASN A 399 -5.18 -13.02 -17.24
C ASN A 399 -4.14 -13.74 -16.38
N ILE A 400 -3.03 -14.20 -16.98
CA ILE A 400 -1.90 -14.77 -16.24
C ILE A 400 -1.12 -13.65 -15.53
N LEU A 401 -0.77 -12.59 -16.25
CA LEU A 401 0.10 -11.53 -15.74
C LEU A 401 -0.53 -10.73 -14.59
N ILE A 402 -1.84 -10.51 -14.62
CA ILE A 402 -2.53 -9.79 -13.53
C ILE A 402 -2.60 -10.58 -12.21
N LYS A 403 -2.29 -11.89 -12.24
CA LYS A 403 -2.28 -12.78 -11.07
C LYS A 403 -0.87 -13.14 -10.59
N GLN A 404 0.14 -12.84 -11.39
CA GLN A 404 1.54 -12.96 -10.97
C GLN A 404 1.85 -11.82 -10.04
#